data_AF-A0A2H0VK89-F1
#
_entry.id   AF-A0A2H0VK89-F1
#
_cell.length_a   1.000
_cell.length_b   1.000
_cell.length_c   1.000
_cell.angle_alpha   90.00
_cell.angle_beta   90.00
_cell.angle_gamma   90.00
#
_symmetry.space_group_name_H-M   'P 1'
#
loop_
_entity.id
_entity.type
_entity.pdbx_description
1 polymer ?
#
loop_
_entity_poly.entity_id
_entity_poly.type
_entity_poly.pdbx_seq_one_letter_code
_entity_poly.pdbx_strand_id
1 'polypeptide(L)'
;MKPPFEKTKPFPGYINGYLSGIRENGSQYTHAATWLILAYAKLGNGDRAVQLLDMINPLNHTDTITKMKTYQGEPYVMAGDVYFHPQHVGRAGWSWYTGSSSWIYRIIIEDIIGFTLSGNELSFKPCVPRDWEEFSMVYRWKETEYHIYFKNPKRLNNGVTEIKIDNVISKVKSIVLVNDKKSHLVEITI
;
A
#
# COMPACT_ATOMS: atom_id res chain seq x y z
N MET A 1 -7.67 -10.13 -16.83
CA MET A 1 -7.23 -10.78 -18.09
C MET A 1 -7.59 -9.90 -19.27
N LYS A 2 -6.79 -9.93 -20.33
CA LYS A 2 -7.06 -9.18 -21.56
C LYS A 2 -6.64 -10.04 -22.77
N PRO A 3 -7.55 -10.33 -23.72
CA PRO A 3 -8.97 -10.01 -23.70
C PRO A 3 -9.73 -10.83 -22.62
N PRO A 4 -10.91 -10.37 -22.16
CA PRO A 4 -11.83 -11.16 -21.35
C PRO A 4 -12.36 -12.37 -22.14
N PHE A 5 -12.80 -13.40 -21.43
CA PHE A 5 -13.40 -14.58 -22.01
C PHE A 5 -14.84 -14.28 -22.46
N GLU A 6 -15.18 -14.79 -23.65
CA GLU A 6 -16.55 -14.85 -24.16
C GLU A 6 -16.91 -16.33 -24.44
N LYS A 7 -17.61 -16.62 -25.54
CA LYS A 7 -17.87 -17.99 -26.01
C LYS A 7 -16.57 -18.65 -26.49
N THR A 8 -15.76 -19.10 -25.53
CA THR A 8 -14.44 -19.69 -25.74
C THR A 8 -14.46 -21.22 -25.64
N LYS A 9 -13.59 -21.86 -26.43
CA LYS A 9 -13.29 -23.31 -26.36
C LYS A 9 -11.77 -23.48 -26.24
N PRO A 10 -11.26 -24.24 -25.25
CA PRO A 10 -12.00 -24.97 -24.21
C PRO A 10 -12.68 -24.04 -23.20
N PHE A 11 -13.69 -24.55 -22.50
CA PHE A 11 -14.43 -23.80 -21.47
C PHE A 11 -13.51 -23.51 -20.27
N PRO A 12 -13.27 -22.24 -19.90
CA PRO A 12 -12.27 -21.88 -18.88
C PRO A 12 -12.80 -22.01 -17.44
N GLY A 13 -13.98 -22.59 -17.24
CA GLY A 13 -14.64 -22.69 -15.94
C GLY A 13 -15.55 -21.51 -15.62
N TYR A 14 -15.84 -21.33 -14.32
CA TYR A 14 -16.82 -20.34 -13.83
C TYR A 14 -16.46 -18.89 -14.17
N ILE A 15 -15.20 -18.60 -14.50
CA ILE A 15 -14.77 -17.27 -14.95
C ILE A 15 -15.55 -16.78 -16.18
N ASN A 16 -16.05 -17.70 -17.02
CA ASN A 16 -16.90 -17.35 -18.17
C ASN A 16 -18.38 -17.15 -17.82
N GLY A 17 -18.76 -17.30 -16.54
CA GLY A 17 -20.08 -16.97 -16.03
C GLY A 17 -20.27 -15.47 -15.81
N TYR A 18 -19.18 -14.70 -15.71
CA TYR A 18 -19.22 -13.24 -15.61
C TYR A 18 -19.21 -12.57 -16.98
N LEU A 19 -19.90 -11.44 -17.09
CA LEU A 19 -19.82 -10.58 -18.26
C LEU A 19 -18.38 -10.07 -18.47
N SER A 20 -18.04 -9.81 -19.73
CA SER A 20 -16.77 -9.22 -20.13
C SER A 20 -16.47 -7.92 -19.37
N GLY A 21 -15.32 -7.82 -18.70
CA GLY A 21 -14.94 -6.64 -17.93
C GLY A 21 -15.60 -6.54 -16.55
N ILE A 22 -16.26 -7.58 -16.07
CA ILE A 22 -16.87 -7.68 -14.73
C ILE A 22 -16.15 -8.76 -13.92
N ARG A 23 -15.85 -8.47 -12.65
CA ARG A 23 -15.27 -9.43 -11.71
C ARG A 23 -14.02 -10.13 -12.28
N GLU A 24 -13.85 -11.43 -12.10
CA GLU A 24 -12.67 -12.16 -12.54
C GLU A 24 -12.51 -12.15 -14.08
N ASN A 25 -13.59 -11.92 -14.83
CA ASN A 25 -13.57 -11.91 -16.29
C ASN A 25 -13.14 -10.56 -16.88
N GLY A 26 -11.92 -10.14 -16.57
CA GLY A 26 -11.29 -8.98 -17.20
C GLY A 26 -11.57 -7.63 -16.56
N SER A 27 -12.19 -7.58 -15.38
CA SER A 27 -12.13 -6.38 -14.54
C SER A 27 -10.78 -6.26 -13.82
N GLN A 28 -10.57 -5.15 -13.12
CA GLN A 28 -9.44 -4.99 -12.21
C GLN A 28 -9.78 -5.62 -10.86
N TYR A 29 -9.16 -6.75 -10.54
CA TYR A 29 -9.31 -7.39 -9.23
C TYR A 29 -8.32 -6.76 -8.24
N THR A 30 -8.83 -6.00 -7.26
CA THR A 30 -8.02 -5.16 -6.36
C THR A 30 -7.03 -5.95 -5.54
N HIS A 31 -7.44 -7.11 -5.02
CA HIS A 31 -6.55 -7.98 -4.26
C HIS A 31 -5.31 -8.36 -5.10
N ALA A 32 -5.48 -8.80 -6.35
CA ALA A 32 -4.34 -9.11 -7.21
C ALA A 32 -3.53 -7.87 -7.61
N ALA A 33 -4.18 -6.71 -7.78
CA ALA A 33 -3.48 -5.46 -8.06
C ALA A 33 -2.51 -5.06 -6.92
N THR A 34 -2.85 -5.39 -5.66
CA THR A 34 -1.94 -5.17 -4.53
C THR A 34 -0.61 -5.90 -4.68
N TRP A 35 -0.59 -7.09 -5.28
CA TRP A 35 0.65 -7.84 -5.47
C TRP A 35 1.57 -7.18 -6.50
N LEU A 36 1.02 -6.46 -7.47
CA LEU A 36 1.83 -5.66 -8.39
C LEU A 36 2.49 -4.48 -7.65
N ILE A 37 1.75 -3.82 -6.75
CA ILE A 37 2.31 -2.77 -5.87
C ILE A 37 3.46 -3.34 -5.03
N LEU A 38 3.21 -4.48 -4.37
CA LEU A 38 4.21 -5.20 -3.59
C LEU A 38 5.45 -5.53 -4.43
N ALA A 39 5.27 -6.02 -5.67
CA ALA A 39 6.38 -6.35 -6.55
C ALA A 39 7.27 -5.12 -6.83
N TYR A 40 6.68 -3.96 -7.14
CA TYR A 40 7.46 -2.73 -7.34
C TYR A 40 8.17 -2.26 -6.07
N ALA A 41 7.51 -2.38 -4.91
CA ALA A 41 8.15 -2.07 -3.63
C ALA A 41 9.35 -2.99 -3.36
N LYS A 42 9.21 -4.31 -3.59
CA LYS A 42 10.31 -5.28 -3.45
C LYS A 42 11.45 -5.05 -4.45
N LEU A 43 11.17 -4.49 -5.61
CA LEU A 43 12.18 -4.08 -6.60
C LEU A 43 12.83 -2.72 -6.25
N GLY A 44 12.43 -2.06 -5.16
CA GLY A 44 12.97 -0.78 -4.72
C GLY A 44 12.43 0.43 -5.50
N ASN A 45 11.35 0.26 -6.27
CA ASN A 45 10.73 1.33 -7.06
C ASN A 45 9.51 1.91 -6.33
N GLY A 46 9.79 2.81 -5.37
CA GLY A 46 8.78 3.45 -4.54
C GLY A 46 7.85 4.38 -5.32
N ASP A 47 8.37 5.08 -6.34
CA ASP A 47 7.56 5.94 -7.22
C ASP A 47 6.42 5.14 -7.85
N ARG A 48 6.75 3.99 -8.45
CA ARG A 48 5.76 3.18 -9.15
C ARG A 48 4.84 2.46 -8.18
N ALA A 49 5.35 2.03 -7.03
CA ALA A 49 4.55 1.38 -6.00
C ALA A 49 3.46 2.33 -5.47
N VAL A 50 3.83 3.56 -5.07
CA VAL A 50 2.86 4.53 -4.56
C VAL A 50 1.93 5.04 -5.65
N GLN A 51 2.41 5.25 -6.88
CA GLN A 51 1.54 5.60 -7.99
C GLN A 51 0.42 4.56 -8.23
N LEU A 52 0.75 3.27 -8.14
CA LEU A 52 -0.24 2.20 -8.28
C LEU A 52 -1.18 2.11 -7.07
N LEU A 53 -0.67 2.41 -5.87
CA LEU A 53 -1.50 2.53 -4.67
C LEU A 53 -2.53 3.64 -4.80
N ASP A 54 -2.11 4.80 -5.30
CA ASP A 54 -3.00 5.94 -5.56
C ASP A 54 -4.06 5.61 -6.60
N MET A 55 -3.73 4.81 -7.62
CA MET A 55 -4.69 4.37 -8.63
C MET A 55 -5.80 3.48 -8.07
N ILE A 56 -5.57 2.77 -6.96
CA ILE A 56 -6.59 1.89 -6.34
C ILE A 56 -7.21 2.49 -5.07
N ASN A 57 -6.71 3.63 -4.60
CA ASN A 57 -7.20 4.29 -3.39
C ASN A 57 -8.61 4.89 -3.61
N PRO A 58 -9.64 4.45 -2.86
CA PRO A 58 -11.01 4.95 -2.99
C PRO A 58 -11.15 6.47 -2.85
N LEU A 59 -10.26 7.12 -2.08
CA LEU A 59 -10.25 8.58 -1.93
C LEU A 59 -9.97 9.28 -3.27
N ASN A 60 -9.05 8.74 -4.07
CA ASN A 60 -8.68 9.31 -5.38
C ASN A 60 -9.76 9.05 -6.44
N HIS A 61 -10.66 8.10 -6.20
CA HIS A 61 -11.84 7.81 -7.01
C HIS A 61 -13.08 8.63 -6.62
N THR A 62 -12.99 9.41 -5.55
CA THR A 62 -14.13 10.13 -4.97
C THR A 62 -13.82 11.58 -4.59
N ASP A 63 -12.64 12.09 -4.93
CA ASP A 63 -12.18 13.48 -4.73
C ASP A 63 -13.00 14.55 -5.51
N THR A 64 -13.82 14.13 -6.47
CA THR A 64 -14.74 14.99 -7.22
C THR A 64 -16.10 14.32 -7.39
N ILE A 65 -17.16 15.13 -7.54
CA ILE A 65 -18.52 14.64 -7.78
C ILE A 65 -18.58 13.74 -9.02
N THR A 66 -17.84 14.08 -10.08
CA THR A 66 -17.81 13.31 -11.34
C THR A 66 -17.20 11.93 -11.13
N LYS A 67 -16.05 11.84 -10.46
CA LYS A 67 -15.42 10.55 -10.15
C LYS A 67 -16.26 9.74 -9.17
N MET A 68 -16.82 10.36 -8.13
CA MET A 68 -17.74 9.70 -7.21
C MET A 68 -18.96 9.07 -7.92
N LYS A 69 -19.57 9.80 -8.86
CA LYS A 69 -20.69 9.27 -9.69
C LYS A 69 -20.27 8.11 -10.59
N THR A 70 -18.99 8.02 -10.95
CA THR A 70 -18.42 6.92 -11.73
C THR A 70 -18.12 5.71 -10.83
N TYR A 71 -17.43 5.96 -9.70
CA TYR A 71 -17.01 4.92 -8.75
C TYR A 71 -18.20 4.25 -8.07
N GLN A 72 -19.18 5.02 -7.60
CA GLN A 72 -20.40 4.52 -6.94
C GLN A 72 -20.17 3.52 -5.78
N GLY A 73 -18.97 3.51 -5.21
CA GLY A 73 -18.62 2.79 -3.98
C GLY A 73 -18.30 3.78 -2.86
N GLU A 74 -18.14 3.25 -1.65
CA GLU A 74 -17.79 4.04 -0.48
C GLU A 74 -16.35 4.60 -0.58
N PRO A 75 -16.13 5.88 -0.22
CA PRO A 75 -14.83 6.53 -0.36
C PRO A 75 -13.81 6.14 0.72
N TYR A 76 -14.22 5.36 1.72
CA TYR A 76 -13.45 5.07 2.93
C TYR A 76 -13.17 3.57 3.14
N VAL A 77 -13.62 2.70 2.23
CA VAL A 77 -13.29 1.27 2.23
C VAL A 77 -12.84 0.78 0.86
N MET A 78 -11.98 -0.23 0.85
CA MET A 78 -11.49 -0.83 -0.39
C MET A 78 -12.59 -1.60 -1.13
N ALA A 79 -12.63 -1.43 -2.46
CA ALA A 79 -13.39 -2.31 -3.35
C ALA A 79 -12.61 -3.63 -3.60
N GLY A 80 -13.35 -4.72 -3.79
CA GLY A 80 -12.80 -6.00 -4.24
C GLY A 80 -12.36 -5.95 -5.70
N ASP A 81 -13.08 -5.19 -6.51
CA ASP A 81 -12.78 -5.01 -7.92
C ASP A 81 -13.33 -3.69 -8.48
N VAL A 82 -12.77 -3.24 -9.60
CA VAL A 82 -13.25 -2.09 -10.37
C VAL A 82 -13.53 -2.52 -11.80
N TYR A 83 -14.77 -2.29 -12.24
CA TYR A 83 -15.27 -2.78 -13.51
C TYR A 83 -14.61 -2.09 -14.71
N PHE A 84 -14.42 -2.87 -15.77
CA PHE A 84 -13.93 -2.42 -17.07
C PHE A 84 -14.96 -2.63 -18.20
N HIS A 85 -16.16 -3.14 -17.87
CA HIS A 85 -17.26 -3.26 -18.81
C HIS A 85 -17.68 -1.87 -19.34
N PRO A 86 -17.92 -1.67 -20.65
CA PRO A 86 -18.16 -0.35 -21.24
C PRO A 86 -19.28 0.49 -20.58
N GLN A 87 -20.32 -0.17 -20.06
CA GLN A 87 -21.43 0.52 -19.39
C GLN A 87 -21.13 0.92 -17.92
N HIS A 88 -20.07 0.37 -17.32
CA HIS A 88 -19.76 0.51 -15.90
C HIS A 88 -18.27 0.76 -15.65
N VAL A 89 -17.54 1.32 -16.61
CA VAL A 89 -16.09 1.57 -16.47
C VAL A 89 -15.83 2.42 -15.24
N GLY A 90 -14.92 1.95 -14.38
CA GLY A 90 -14.52 2.67 -13.16
C GLY A 90 -15.46 2.48 -11.98
N ARG A 91 -16.56 1.73 -12.12
CA ARG A 91 -17.48 1.44 -11.02
C ARG A 91 -16.87 0.41 -10.06
N ALA A 92 -16.98 0.67 -8.77
CA ALA A 92 -16.60 -0.24 -7.71
C ALA A 92 -17.53 -1.46 -7.66
N GLY A 93 -16.93 -2.63 -7.51
CA GLY A 93 -17.60 -3.89 -7.18
C GLY A 93 -17.20 -4.34 -5.78
N TRP A 94 -18.19 -4.78 -5.00
CA TRP A 94 -18.01 -5.50 -3.73
C TRP A 94 -17.07 -4.80 -2.72
N SER A 95 -17.63 -3.93 -1.87
CA SER A 95 -16.88 -3.24 -0.81
C SER A 95 -16.82 -4.05 0.50
N TRP A 96 -16.05 -3.54 1.47
CA TRP A 96 -15.89 -4.06 2.83
C TRP A 96 -15.23 -5.43 2.95
N TYR A 97 -15.92 -6.49 2.55
CA TYR A 97 -15.51 -7.87 2.78
C TYR A 97 -14.56 -8.35 1.67
N THR A 98 -13.34 -7.84 1.69
CA THR A 98 -12.29 -8.16 0.72
C THR A 98 -10.92 -8.20 1.38
N GLY A 99 -10.06 -9.14 0.94
CA GLY A 99 -8.67 -9.21 1.37
C GLY A 99 -7.81 -8.03 0.90
N SER A 100 -8.31 -7.20 -0.04
CA SER A 100 -7.62 -5.99 -0.52
C SER A 100 -7.22 -5.06 0.64
N SER A 101 -8.07 -4.91 1.65
CA SER A 101 -7.82 -4.04 2.80
C SER A 101 -6.60 -4.50 3.61
N SER A 102 -6.54 -5.80 3.92
CA SER A 102 -5.41 -6.39 4.64
C SER A 102 -4.11 -6.30 3.85
N TRP A 103 -4.15 -6.57 2.54
CA TRP A 103 -2.97 -6.49 1.71
C TRP A 103 -2.43 -5.07 1.58
N ILE A 104 -3.30 -4.08 1.36
CA ILE A 104 -2.88 -2.68 1.30
C ILE A 104 -2.27 -2.22 2.62
N TYR A 105 -2.91 -2.53 3.74
CA TYR A 105 -2.38 -2.18 5.06
C TYR A 105 -0.96 -2.73 5.25
N ARG A 106 -0.77 -4.03 4.95
CA ARG A 106 0.54 -4.66 5.06
C ARG A 106 1.56 -4.05 4.11
N ILE A 107 1.22 -3.81 2.85
CA ILE A 107 2.14 -3.21 1.88
C ILE A 107 2.55 -1.80 2.31
N ILE A 108 1.62 -0.96 2.77
CA ILE A 108 1.95 0.39 3.22
C ILE A 108 2.94 0.33 4.38
N ILE A 109 2.66 -0.48 5.41
CA ILE A 109 3.47 -0.55 6.61
C ILE A 109 4.79 -1.30 6.35
N GLU A 110 4.72 -2.54 5.86
CA GLU A 110 5.86 -3.47 5.74
C GLU A 110 6.76 -3.17 4.54
N ASP A 111 6.24 -2.63 3.44
CA ASP A 111 6.96 -2.55 2.16
C ASP A 111 7.19 -1.12 1.65
N ILE A 112 6.26 -0.18 1.86
CA ILE A 112 6.44 1.23 1.47
C ILE A 112 7.18 1.97 2.58
N ILE A 113 6.65 1.98 3.80
CA ILE A 113 7.36 2.52 4.97
C ILE A 113 8.54 1.61 5.33
N GLY A 114 8.44 0.31 5.02
CA GLY A 114 9.53 -0.65 5.20
C GLY A 114 9.70 -1.11 6.65
N PHE A 115 8.64 -1.07 7.43
CA PHE A 115 8.62 -1.41 8.85
C PHE A 115 8.73 -2.93 9.06
N THR A 116 9.68 -3.41 9.85
CA THR A 116 9.76 -4.83 10.22
C THR A 116 10.12 -5.00 11.69
N LEU A 117 9.23 -5.66 12.45
CA LEU A 117 9.44 -6.04 13.84
C LEU A 117 9.88 -7.51 13.94
N SER A 118 11.01 -7.76 14.59
CA SER A 118 11.50 -9.10 14.93
C SER A 118 11.78 -9.16 16.43
N GLY A 119 10.87 -9.77 17.20
CA GLY A 119 10.93 -9.74 18.66
C GLY A 119 10.74 -8.33 19.20
N ASN A 120 11.79 -7.75 19.80
CA ASN A 120 11.82 -6.35 20.21
C ASN A 120 12.73 -5.49 19.32
N GLU A 121 13.20 -6.02 18.19
CA GLU A 121 14.02 -5.27 17.25
C GLU A 121 13.16 -4.72 16.12
N LEU A 122 13.21 -3.41 15.91
CA LEU A 122 12.51 -2.72 14.84
C LEU A 122 13.52 -2.24 13.79
N SER A 123 13.30 -2.64 12.53
CA SER A 123 14.16 -2.29 11.40
C SER A 123 13.36 -1.61 10.29
N PHE A 124 14.07 -0.85 9.45
CA PHE A 124 13.47 -0.05 8.39
C PHE A 124 14.16 -0.29 7.05
N LYS A 125 13.35 -0.58 6.04
CA LYS A 125 13.73 -0.68 4.63
C LYS A 125 12.71 0.05 3.76
N PRO A 126 12.59 1.39 3.89
CA PRO A 126 11.59 2.17 3.17
C PRO A 126 11.78 2.03 1.66
N CYS A 127 10.67 1.99 0.95
CA CYS A 127 10.55 2.05 -0.50
C CYS A 127 9.50 3.11 -0.88
N VAL A 128 9.83 4.37 -0.59
CA VAL A 128 8.95 5.55 -0.72
C VAL A 128 9.17 6.24 -2.06
N PRO A 129 8.25 7.08 -2.55
CA PRO A 129 8.48 7.88 -3.75
C PRO A 129 9.50 8.99 -3.47
N ARG A 130 10.18 9.46 -4.51
CA ARG A 130 11.29 10.43 -4.39
C ARG A 130 10.84 11.83 -3.99
N ASP A 131 9.56 12.14 -4.17
CA ASP A 131 8.96 13.42 -3.80
C ASP A 131 8.61 13.51 -2.31
N TRP A 132 8.64 12.40 -1.57
CA TRP A 132 8.51 12.41 -0.12
C TRP A 132 9.81 12.87 0.52
N GLU A 133 9.91 14.17 0.80
CA GLU A 133 11.04 14.78 1.50
C GLU A 133 11.07 14.38 2.97
N GLU A 134 9.90 14.33 3.60
CA GLU A 134 9.73 13.99 5.00
C GLU A 134 8.39 13.26 5.21
N PHE A 135 8.37 12.33 6.15
CA PHE A 135 7.14 11.68 6.62
C PHE A 135 7.36 11.14 8.04
N SER A 136 6.29 10.79 8.74
CA SER A 136 6.38 10.28 10.10
C SER A 136 5.36 9.20 10.41
N MET A 137 5.65 8.42 11.44
CA MET A 137 4.70 7.49 12.03
C MET A 137 4.87 7.47 13.55
N VAL A 138 3.77 7.19 14.24
CA VAL A 138 3.80 6.89 15.67
C VAL A 138 3.61 5.38 15.84
N TYR A 139 4.58 4.73 16.47
CA TYR A 139 4.54 3.31 16.74
C TYR A 139 4.54 3.06 18.25
N ARG A 140 3.52 2.36 18.74
CA ARG A 140 3.44 1.95 20.12
C ARG A 140 3.89 0.51 20.27
N TRP A 141 4.97 0.30 21.02
CA TRP A 141 5.42 -1.03 21.43
C TRP A 141 5.11 -1.23 22.91
N LYS A 142 4.16 -2.13 23.21
CA LYS A 142 3.60 -2.31 24.56
C LYS A 142 3.07 -0.97 25.10
N GLU A 143 3.68 -0.42 26.15
CA GLU A 143 3.26 0.82 26.81
C GLU A 143 4.18 2.01 26.46
N THR A 144 5.19 1.80 25.60
CA THR A 144 6.14 2.84 25.16
C THR A 144 5.80 3.30 23.74
N GLU A 145 5.85 4.61 23.52
CA GLU A 145 5.56 5.25 22.23
C GLU A 145 6.85 5.71 21.55
N TYR A 146 6.94 5.45 20.24
CA TYR A 146 8.05 5.86 19.39
C TYR A 146 7.52 6.79 18.31
N HIS A 147 8.00 8.04 18.30
CA HIS A 147 7.73 9.00 17.24
C HIS A 147 8.86 8.91 16.23
N ILE A 148 8.55 8.34 15.07
CA ILE A 148 9.54 8.03 14.04
C ILE A 148 9.38 9.02 12.90
N TYR A 149 10.42 9.81 12.65
CA TYR A 149 10.51 10.79 11.59
C TYR A 149 11.50 10.31 10.54
N PHE A 150 11.09 10.35 9.29
CA PHE A 150 11.91 10.01 8.14
C PHE A 150 12.26 11.28 7.38
N LYS A 151 13.53 11.44 7.02
CA LYS A 151 14.04 12.53 6.18
C LYS A 151 14.71 11.93 4.94
N ASN A 152 14.39 12.45 3.77
CA ASN A 152 14.89 11.98 2.48
C ASN A 152 15.51 13.13 1.67
N PRO A 153 16.61 13.74 2.17
CA PRO A 153 17.20 14.93 1.55
C PRO A 153 17.74 14.66 0.14
N LYS A 154 18.07 13.39 -0.15
CA LYS A 154 18.59 12.97 -1.45
C LYS A 154 17.50 12.52 -2.42
N ARG A 155 16.23 12.56 -2.01
CA ARG A 155 15.08 12.15 -2.82
C ARG A 155 15.28 10.77 -3.45
N LEU A 156 15.66 9.80 -2.61
CA LEU A 156 15.86 8.41 -2.98
C LEU A 156 14.59 7.62 -2.72
N ASN A 157 14.41 6.49 -3.40
CA ASN A 157 13.29 5.60 -3.08
C ASN A 157 13.55 4.77 -1.83
N ASN A 158 14.82 4.46 -1.55
CA ASN A 158 15.23 3.56 -0.47
C ASN A 158 16.67 3.86 -0.07
N GLY A 159 17.13 3.22 1.01
CA GLY A 159 18.55 3.19 1.37
C GLY A 159 18.94 3.91 2.65
N VAL A 160 18.27 3.63 3.78
CA VAL A 160 18.57 4.20 5.11
C VAL A 160 20.06 4.34 5.37
N THR A 161 20.51 5.58 5.59
CA THR A 161 21.90 5.95 5.85
C THR A 161 22.19 6.15 7.33
N GLU A 162 21.21 6.63 8.10
CA GLU A 162 21.38 6.97 9.52
C GLU A 162 20.10 6.72 10.30
N ILE A 163 20.23 6.25 11.54
CA ILE A 163 19.16 6.18 12.54
C ILE A 163 19.66 6.86 13.82
N LYS A 164 18.88 7.80 14.36
CA LYS A 164 19.09 8.41 15.67
C LYS A 164 17.94 8.07 16.60
N ILE A 165 18.24 7.73 17.85
CA ILE A 165 17.26 7.49 18.91
C ILE A 165 17.60 8.45 20.04
N ASP A 166 16.68 9.33 20.41
CA ASP A 166 16.86 10.36 21.44
C ASP A 166 18.17 11.16 21.26
N ASN A 167 18.45 11.58 20.02
CA ASN A 167 19.66 12.27 19.57
C ASN A 167 20.96 11.45 19.56
N VAL A 168 20.91 10.14 19.84
CA VAL A 168 22.07 9.24 19.81
C VAL A 168 22.06 8.43 18.51
N ILE A 169 23.16 8.48 17.75
CA ILE A 169 23.31 7.70 16.51
C ILE A 169 23.40 6.19 16.84
N SER A 170 22.55 5.40 16.22
CA SER A 170 22.60 3.94 16.30
C SER A 170 23.75 3.38 15.44
N LYS A 171 24.46 2.39 15.96
CA LYS A 171 25.53 1.67 15.23
C LYS A 171 25.01 0.61 14.26
N VAL A 172 23.73 0.27 14.39
CA VAL A 172 23.04 -0.74 13.57
C VAL A 172 21.85 -0.11 12.88
N LYS A 173 21.38 -0.69 11.77
CA LYS A 173 20.20 -0.21 11.03
C LYS A 173 18.88 -0.69 11.64
N SER A 174 18.82 -0.71 12.97
CA SER A 174 17.65 -1.14 13.75
C SER A 174 17.61 -0.45 15.11
N ILE A 175 16.46 -0.60 15.77
CA ILE A 175 16.10 -0.02 17.06
C ILE A 175 15.73 -1.18 17.98
N VAL A 176 16.41 -1.26 19.12
CA VAL A 176 16.01 -2.19 20.19
C VAL A 176 14.94 -1.49 21.02
N LEU A 177 13.71 -1.99 20.93
CA LEU A 177 12.57 -1.44 21.65
C LEU A 177 12.63 -1.83 23.13
N VAL A 178 12.37 -0.84 23.97
CA VAL A 178 12.23 -0.93 25.43
C VAL A 178 10.80 -0.56 25.85
N ASN A 179 10.34 -1.13 26.97
CA ASN A 179 9.02 -0.85 27.57
C ASN A 179 9.19 -0.07 28.87
N ASP A 180 9.77 1.12 28.78
CA ASP A 180 10.07 2.01 29.90
C ASP A 180 8.97 3.05 30.18
N LYS A 181 7.88 3.02 29.38
CA LYS A 181 6.74 3.95 29.43
C LYS A 181 7.09 5.41 29.12
N LYS A 182 8.25 5.65 28.51
CA LYS A 182 8.64 6.98 28.01
C LYS A 182 8.27 7.11 26.54
N SER A 183 8.29 8.35 26.05
CA SER A 183 8.23 8.61 24.62
C SER A 183 9.65 8.72 24.09
N HIS A 184 9.93 8.04 22.98
CA HIS A 184 11.22 8.10 22.29
C HIS A 184 11.09 8.78 20.95
N LEU A 185 12.07 9.62 20.63
CA LEU A 185 12.20 10.25 19.32
C LEU A 185 13.16 9.43 18.46
N VAL A 186 12.71 9.07 17.27
CA VAL A 186 13.51 8.36 16.28
C VAL A 186 13.58 9.21 15.02
N GLU A 187 14.79 9.48 14.55
CA GLU A 187 15.02 10.12 13.25
C GLU A 187 15.75 9.14 12.32
N ILE A 188 15.21 8.96 11.11
CA ILE A 188 15.73 8.07 10.09
C ILE A 188 16.05 8.91 8.86
N THR A 189 17.29 8.83 8.38
CA THR A 189 17.68 9.45 7.11
C THR A 189 17.76 8.37 6.03
N ILE A 190 17.06 8.60 4.92
CA ILE A 190 17.08 7.78 3.69
C ILE A 190 18.14 8.33 2.73
#